data_AF-A0A7S3MXM8-F1
#
_entry.id   AF-A0A7S3MXM8-F1
#
_cell.length_a   1.000
_cell.length_b   1.000
_cell.length_c   1.000
_cell.angle_alpha   90.00
_cell.angle_beta   90.00
_cell.angle_gamma   90.00
#
_symmetry.space_group_name_H-M   'P 1'
#
loop_
_entity.id
_entity.type
_entity.pdbx_description
1 polymer ?
#
loop_
_entity_poly.entity_id
_entity_poly.type
_entity_poly.pdbx_seq_one_letter_code
_entity_poly.pdbx_strand_id
1 'polypeptide(L)'
;MSGELKKKVQELKFWQKKIYPKRYFVIDFSTAVICIRHAKDDTKFVSVPFREVLDVYIPPPQKESKIKFECSKNFNFPFYLETKERKYLLFTATFDERIMWIAGFKYIIVSTNEVQRIMDENERRMQNRIKKQESVIQAQAVKELSRTRNSDKTMASVAVRNDTSAGRLSEGAPQ
;
A
#
# COMPACT_ATOMS: atom_id res chain seq x y z
N MET A 1 -22.64 -0.31 1.24
CA MET A 1 -23.47 0.67 1.98
C MET A 1 -23.65 1.90 1.11
N SER A 2 -24.85 2.46 0.99
CA SER A 2 -25.07 3.67 0.18
C SER A 2 -26.20 4.53 0.72
N GLY A 3 -26.15 5.84 0.46
CA GLY A 3 -27.18 6.76 0.91
C GLY A 3 -26.85 8.21 0.57
N GLU A 4 -27.82 9.10 0.81
CA GLU A 4 -27.66 10.52 0.55
C GLU A 4 -27.13 11.25 1.79
N LEU A 5 -26.10 12.05 1.61
CA LEU A 5 -25.53 12.92 2.63
C LEU A 5 -25.53 14.36 2.15
N LYS A 6 -25.70 15.32 3.05
CA LYS A 6 -25.33 16.71 2.75
C LYS A 6 -23.87 16.93 3.09
N LYS A 7 -23.17 17.65 2.23
CA LYS A 7 -21.74 17.99 2.40
C LYS A 7 -21.61 19.50 2.53
N LYS A 8 -20.91 20.02 3.54
CA LYS A 8 -20.54 21.44 3.58
C LYS A 8 -19.47 21.70 2.52
N VAL A 9 -19.71 22.65 1.62
CA VAL A 9 -18.70 23.14 0.67
C VAL A 9 -17.96 24.30 1.32
N GLN A 10 -16.63 24.31 1.20
CA GLN A 10 -15.81 25.41 1.70
C GLN A 10 -16.17 26.68 0.93
N GLU A 11 -16.38 27.78 1.65
CA GLU A 11 -16.93 29.02 1.08
C GLU A 11 -16.07 29.49 -0.10
N LEU A 12 -16.67 29.59 -1.29
CA LEU A 12 -16.03 30.24 -2.42
C LEU A 12 -16.11 31.75 -2.16
N LYS A 13 -14.94 32.38 -2.04
CA LYS A 13 -14.77 33.82 -1.88
C LYS A 13 -15.42 34.50 -3.07
N PHE A 14 -16.64 35.02 -2.92
CA PHE A 14 -16.98 36.42 -3.21
C PHE A 14 -18.49 36.71 -3.14
N TRP A 15 -19.40 35.76 -3.42
CA TRP A 15 -20.86 36.05 -3.40
C TRP A 15 -21.78 34.86 -3.06
N GLN A 16 -21.26 33.73 -2.58
CA GLN A 16 -22.05 32.49 -2.48
C GLN A 16 -22.63 32.24 -1.08
N LYS A 17 -23.96 32.16 -1.01
CA LYS A 17 -24.71 31.55 0.11
C LYS A 17 -24.06 30.22 0.50
N LYS A 18 -23.95 29.92 1.80
CA LYS A 18 -23.46 28.61 2.29
C LYS A 18 -24.23 27.48 1.59
N ILE A 19 -23.58 26.75 0.68
CA ILE A 19 -24.21 25.66 -0.08
C ILE A 19 -23.88 24.33 0.61
N TYR A 20 -24.94 23.62 1.00
CA TYR A 20 -24.87 22.26 1.52
C TYR A 20 -25.46 21.30 0.49
N PRO A 21 -24.77 21.03 -0.64
CA PRO A 21 -25.27 20.12 -1.65
C PRO A 21 -25.52 18.73 -1.08
N LYS A 22 -26.65 18.15 -1.49
CA LYS A 22 -26.93 16.72 -1.33
C LYS A 22 -26.06 15.95 -2.33
N ARG A 23 -25.46 14.85 -1.88
CA ARG A 23 -24.62 13.96 -2.67
C ARG A 23 -24.95 12.52 -2.31
N TYR A 24 -24.86 11.63 -3.28
CA TYR A 24 -25.08 10.21 -3.07
C TYR A 24 -23.73 9.53 -2.83
N PHE A 25 -23.56 8.95 -1.65
CA PHE A 25 -22.35 8.26 -1.24
C PHE A 25 -22.54 6.76 -1.38
N VAL A 26 -21.52 6.07 -1.88
CA VAL A 26 -21.47 4.61 -1.97
C VAL A 26 -20.12 4.14 -1.44
N ILE A 27 -20.15 3.26 -0.44
CA ILE A 27 -19.00 2.49 -0.01
C ILE A 27 -19.02 1.19 -0.82
N ASP A 28 -18.07 1.04 -1.74
CA ASP A 28 -17.88 -0.13 -2.58
C ASP A 28 -16.68 -0.95 -2.11
N PHE A 29 -16.97 -2.07 -1.44
CA PHE A 29 -15.95 -2.98 -0.93
C PHE A 29 -15.28 -3.81 -2.02
N SER A 30 -15.95 -4.04 -3.16
CA SER A 30 -15.41 -4.86 -4.26
C SER A 30 -14.22 -4.16 -4.91
N THR A 31 -14.29 -2.84 -5.01
CA THR A 31 -13.23 -2.00 -5.61
C THR A 31 -12.43 -1.22 -4.58
N ALA A 32 -12.77 -1.35 -3.29
CA ALA A 32 -12.14 -0.66 -2.16
C ALA A 32 -12.11 0.88 -2.30
N VAL A 33 -13.22 1.46 -2.75
CA VAL A 33 -13.37 2.92 -2.91
C VAL A 33 -14.70 3.45 -2.36
N ILE A 34 -14.70 4.73 -1.98
CA ILE A 34 -15.90 5.50 -1.71
C ILE A 34 -16.21 6.32 -2.96
N CYS A 35 -17.39 6.11 -3.54
CA CYS A 35 -17.89 6.89 -4.66
C CYS A 35 -18.81 8.01 -4.18
N ILE A 36 -18.58 9.24 -4.66
CA ILE A 36 -19.39 10.42 -4.35
C ILE A 36 -20.00 10.94 -5.66
N ARG A 37 -21.32 10.82 -5.79
CA ARG A 37 -22.11 11.21 -6.97
C ARG A 37 -22.97 12.44 -6.70
N HIS A 38 -23.38 13.16 -7.74
CA HIS A 38 -24.36 14.24 -7.58
C HIS A 38 -25.75 13.69 -7.23
N ALA A 39 -26.16 12.60 -7.86
CA ALA A 39 -27.41 11.89 -7.64
C ALA A 39 -27.18 10.36 -7.70
N LYS A 40 -28.19 9.56 -7.32
CA LYS A 40 -28.09 8.10 -7.27
C LYS A 40 -27.70 7.49 -8.63
N ASP A 41 -28.35 7.96 -9.69
CA ASP A 41 -28.22 7.43 -11.05
C ASP A 41 -27.17 8.14 -11.90
N ASP A 42 -26.39 9.04 -11.29
CA ASP A 42 -25.32 9.77 -11.97
C ASP A 42 -24.15 8.82 -12.30
N THR A 43 -23.68 8.87 -13.54
CA THR A 43 -22.53 8.09 -14.02
C THR A 43 -21.20 8.75 -13.66
N LYS A 44 -21.19 10.07 -13.42
CA LYS A 44 -20.00 10.80 -13.00
C LYS A 44 -19.88 10.76 -11.48
N PHE A 45 -18.69 10.42 -11.00
CA PHE A 45 -18.42 10.38 -9.57
C PHE A 45 -16.98 10.74 -9.27
N VAL A 46 -16.78 11.20 -8.04
CA VAL A 46 -15.45 11.30 -7.42
C VAL A 46 -15.20 10.00 -6.67
N SER A 47 -14.03 9.39 -6.88
CA SER A 47 -13.60 8.19 -6.18
C SER A 47 -12.59 8.56 -5.10
N VAL A 48 -12.77 8.02 -3.90
CA VAL A 48 -11.83 8.14 -2.78
C VAL A 48 -11.42 6.73 -2.34
N PRO A 49 -10.18 6.29 -2.63
CA PRO A 49 -9.68 4.99 -2.18
C PRO A 49 -9.76 4.84 -0.66
N PHE A 50 -10.05 3.63 -0.18
CA PHE A 50 -10.14 3.35 1.26
C PHE A 50 -8.87 3.73 2.04
N ARG A 51 -7.69 3.51 1.45
CA ARG A 51 -6.38 3.91 2.00
C ARG A 51 -6.17 5.42 2.21
N GLU A 52 -7.06 6.24 1.67
CA GLU A 52 -7.02 7.69 1.85
C GLU A 52 -7.91 8.16 2.99
N VAL A 53 -8.78 7.30 3.51
CA VAL A 53 -9.61 7.59 4.68
C VAL A 53 -8.74 7.48 5.93
N LEU A 54 -8.64 8.57 6.68
CA LEU A 54 -7.79 8.68 7.86
C LEU A 54 -8.60 8.52 9.14
N ASP A 55 -9.71 9.25 9.26
CA ASP A 55 -10.51 9.26 10.48
C ASP A 55 -11.98 9.62 10.22
N VAL A 56 -12.84 9.27 11.17
CA VAL A 56 -14.26 9.61 11.19
C VAL A 56 -14.73 9.84 12.63
N TYR A 57 -15.31 11.01 12.89
CA TYR A 57 -15.67 11.38 14.26
C TYR A 57 -16.83 12.39 14.36
N ILE A 58 -17.46 12.43 15.52
CA ILE A 58 -18.54 13.38 15.83
C ILE A 58 -17.92 14.69 16.35
N PRO A 59 -18.37 15.88 15.89
CA PRO A 59 -17.92 17.14 16.45
C PRO A 59 -18.12 17.19 17.97
N PRO A 60 -17.23 17.84 18.74
CA PRO A 60 -17.48 18.11 20.15
C PRO A 60 -18.82 18.85 20.36
N PRO A 61 -19.53 18.63 21.48
CA PRO A 61 -20.88 19.18 21.69
C PRO A 61 -21.00 20.69 21.46
N GLN A 62 -20.00 21.48 21.90
CA GLN A 62 -19.99 22.94 21.73
C GLN A 62 -19.91 23.36 20.27
N LYS A 63 -19.20 22.58 19.43
CA LYS A 63 -19.12 22.80 17.98
C LYS A 63 -20.35 22.23 17.27
N GLU A 64 -20.88 21.10 17.71
CA GLU A 64 -22.07 20.47 17.13
C GLU A 64 -23.28 21.41 17.18
N SER A 65 -23.54 22.06 18.32
CA SER A 65 -24.66 23.01 18.45
C SER A 65 -24.57 24.18 17.48
N LYS A 66 -23.37 24.74 17.27
CA LYS A 66 -23.14 25.81 16.29
C LYS A 66 -23.36 25.32 14.86
N ILE A 67 -22.87 24.13 14.54
CA ILE A 67 -23.03 23.51 13.22
C ILE A 67 -24.52 23.22 12.93
N LYS A 68 -25.26 22.72 13.92
CA LYS A 68 -26.70 22.44 13.81
C LYS A 68 -27.52 23.70 13.49
N PHE A 69 -27.15 24.84 14.07
CA PHE A 69 -27.81 26.10 13.78
C PHE A 69 -27.64 26.55 12.32
N GLU A 70 -26.51 26.24 11.69
CA GLU A 70 -26.23 26.61 10.29
C GLU A 70 -26.83 25.64 9.25
N CYS A 71 -27.26 24.45 9.68
CA CYS A 71 -27.62 23.36 8.77
C CYS A 71 -29.13 23.31 8.48
N SER A 72 -29.50 22.53 7.48
CA SER A 72 -30.90 22.31 7.10
C SER A 72 -31.62 21.49 8.18
N LYS A 73 -32.87 21.84 8.50
CA LYS A 73 -33.70 21.13 9.49
C LYS A 73 -33.75 19.60 9.28
N ASN A 74 -33.70 19.15 8.03
CA ASN A 74 -33.81 17.73 7.66
C ASN A 74 -32.47 16.98 7.65
N PHE A 75 -31.34 17.66 7.91
CA PHE A 75 -30.00 17.07 7.89
C PHE A 75 -29.17 17.68 9.03
N ASN A 76 -29.56 17.35 10.25
CA ASN A 76 -29.08 17.99 11.48
C ASN A 76 -28.15 17.11 12.32
N PHE A 77 -27.72 15.96 11.82
CA PHE A 77 -26.77 15.08 12.51
C PHE A 77 -25.40 15.13 11.81
N PRO A 78 -24.51 16.06 12.23
CA PRO A 78 -23.21 16.21 11.58
C PRO A 78 -22.18 15.18 12.06
N PHE A 79 -21.23 14.85 11.18
CA PHE A 79 -20.00 14.15 11.49
C PHE A 79 -18.87 14.58 10.53
N TYR A 80 -17.63 14.41 10.95
CA TYR A 80 -16.46 14.66 10.13
C TYR A 80 -15.95 13.36 9.51
N LEU A 81 -15.61 13.40 8.23
CA LEU A 81 -14.83 12.38 7.53
C LEU A 81 -13.53 13.03 7.06
N GLU A 82 -12.40 12.53 7.53
CA GLU A 82 -11.08 13.03 7.20
C GLU A 82 -10.40 12.10 6.21
N THR A 83 -9.98 12.66 5.08
CA THR A 83 -9.13 11.98 4.11
C THR A 83 -7.78 12.68 4.02
N LYS A 84 -6.80 12.05 3.36
CA LYS A 84 -5.47 12.64 3.14
C LYS A 84 -5.51 14.02 2.49
N GLU A 85 -6.46 14.25 1.57
CA GLU A 85 -6.55 15.51 0.84
C GLU A 85 -7.49 16.52 1.50
N ARG A 86 -8.55 16.07 2.18
CA ARG A 86 -9.63 16.95 2.60
C ARG A 86 -10.36 16.44 3.83
N LYS A 87 -10.83 17.40 4.62
CA LYS A 87 -11.78 17.19 5.70
C LYS A 87 -13.20 17.52 5.24
N TYR A 88 -14.08 16.52 5.24
CA TYR A 88 -15.49 16.69 4.92
C TYR A 88 -16.31 16.86 6.19
N LEU A 89 -17.16 17.89 6.24
CA LEU A 89 -18.26 17.97 7.20
C LEU A 89 -19.53 17.45 6.52
N LEU A 90 -20.00 16.29 6.95
CA LEU A 90 -21.13 15.56 6.39
C LEU A 90 -22.30 15.60 7.37
N PHE A 91 -23.52 15.48 6.83
CA PHE A 91 -24.76 15.49 7.59
C PHE A 91 -25.67 14.37 7.12
N THR A 92 -26.36 13.75 8.07
CA THR A 92 -27.40 12.72 7.87
C THR A 92 -28.75 13.24 8.33
N ALA A 93 -29.83 12.57 7.90
CA ALA A 93 -31.18 12.95 8.25
C ALA A 93 -31.57 12.46 9.65
N THR A 94 -31.03 11.30 10.06
CA THR A 94 -31.32 10.69 11.36
C THR A 94 -30.06 10.42 12.17
N PHE A 95 -30.22 10.27 13.50
CA PHE A 95 -29.14 9.88 14.39
C PHE A 95 -28.60 8.49 14.02
N ASP A 96 -29.48 7.54 13.72
CA ASP A 96 -29.11 6.16 13.41
C ASP A 96 -28.30 6.08 12.11
N GLU A 97 -28.69 6.86 11.09
CA GLU A 97 -27.90 6.99 9.86
C GLU A 97 -26.48 7.49 10.16
N ARG A 98 -26.33 8.50 11.03
CA ARG A 98 -25.01 8.99 11.43
C ARG A 98 -24.16 7.88 12.05
N ILE A 99 -24.73 7.12 12.98
CA ILE A 99 -24.02 6.03 13.66
C ILE A 99 -23.62 4.94 12.66
N MET A 100 -24.53 4.57 11.75
CA MET A 100 -24.28 3.60 10.70
C MET A 100 -23.13 4.04 9.77
N TRP A 101 -23.11 5.31 9.34
CA TRP A 101 -22.03 5.84 8.50
C TRP A 101 -20.69 5.87 9.23
N ILE A 102 -20.67 6.33 10.48
CA ILE A 102 -19.45 6.32 11.30
C ILE A 102 -18.92 4.90 11.48
N ALA A 103 -19.78 3.93 11.78
CA ALA A 103 -19.39 2.53 11.91
C ALA A 103 -18.81 1.99 10.59
N GLY A 104 -19.45 2.29 9.46
CA GLY A 104 -18.96 1.91 8.14
C GLY A 104 -17.57 2.47 7.83
N PHE A 105 -17.33 3.75 8.10
CA PHE A 105 -16.01 4.37 7.90
C PHE A 105 -14.96 3.86 8.89
N LYS A 106 -15.32 3.61 10.17
CA LYS A 106 -14.39 2.99 11.14
C LYS A 106 -13.97 1.60 10.69
N TYR A 107 -14.90 0.80 10.19
CA TYR A 107 -14.59 -0.51 9.64
C TYR A 107 -13.58 -0.40 8.49
N ILE A 108 -13.80 0.52 7.54
CA ILE A 108 -12.87 0.77 6.42
C ILE A 108 -11.46 1.09 6.94
N ILE A 109 -11.33 1.99 7.92
CA ILE A 109 -10.03 2.39 8.47
C ILE A 109 -9.31 1.19 9.08
N VAL A 110 -9.99 0.45 9.97
CA VAL A 110 -9.42 -0.72 10.65
C VAL A 110 -9.06 -1.82 9.66
N SER A 111 -9.96 -2.16 8.72
CA SER A 111 -9.69 -3.21 7.73
C SER A 111 -8.55 -2.83 6.79
N THR A 112 -8.45 -1.56 6.41
CA THR A 112 -7.38 -1.11 5.51
C THR A 112 -6.02 -1.18 6.19
N ASN A 113 -5.92 -0.75 7.45
CA ASN A 113 -4.69 -0.86 8.23
C ASN A 113 -4.24 -2.31 8.38
N GLU A 114 -5.17 -3.22 8.63
CA GLU A 114 -4.86 -4.65 8.78
C GLU A 114 -4.38 -5.26 7.46
N VAL A 115 -5.03 -4.95 6.34
CA VAL A 115 -4.57 -5.39 5.01
C VAL A 115 -3.18 -4.84 4.70
N GLN A 116 -2.93 -3.54 4.98
CA GLN A 116 -1.60 -2.94 4.80
C GLN A 116 -0.54 -3.70 5.59
N ARG A 117 -0.83 -3.99 6.87
CA ARG A 117 0.07 -4.74 7.75
C ARG A 117 0.42 -6.12 7.21
N ILE A 118 -0.58 -6.85 6.69
CA ILE A 118 -0.39 -8.18 6.09
C ILE A 118 0.46 -8.08 4.82
N MET A 119 0.21 -7.08 3.98
CA MET A 119 0.98 -6.85 2.75
C MET A 119 2.46 -6.56 3.07
N ASP A 120 2.73 -5.66 4.01
CA ASP A 120 4.09 -5.31 4.42
C ASP A 120 4.84 -6.52 5.00
N GLU A 121 4.16 -7.34 5.79
CA GLU A 121 4.73 -8.58 6.34
C GLU A 121 5.07 -9.58 5.23
N ASN A 122 4.19 -9.75 4.25
CA ASN A 122 4.39 -10.64 3.12
C ASN A 122 5.55 -10.17 2.22
N GLU A 123 5.63 -8.86 1.96
CA GLU A 123 6.73 -8.28 1.20
C GLU A 123 8.07 -8.50 1.91
N ARG A 124 8.14 -8.25 3.21
CA ARG A 124 9.35 -8.50 4.01
C ARG A 124 9.76 -9.98 3.96
N ARG A 125 8.80 -10.90 4.09
CA ARG A 125 9.06 -12.35 3.97
C ARG A 125 9.59 -12.72 2.59
N MET A 126 9.06 -12.13 1.53
CA MET A 126 9.50 -12.34 0.15
C MET A 126 10.93 -11.83 -0.06
N GLN A 127 11.25 -10.61 0.38
CA GLN A 127 12.59 -10.04 0.29
C GLN A 127 13.63 -10.89 1.02
N ASN A 128 13.28 -11.42 2.21
CA ASN A 128 14.18 -12.31 2.96
C ASN A 128 14.44 -13.64 2.22
N ARG A 129 13.44 -14.18 1.51
CA ARG A 129 13.61 -15.38 0.69
C ARG A 129 14.53 -15.12 -0.50
N ILE A 130 14.37 -13.98 -1.18
CA ILE A 130 15.21 -13.57 -2.31
C ILE A 130 16.68 -13.45 -1.86
N LYS A 131 16.95 -12.69 -0.80
CA LYS A 131 18.31 -12.53 -0.25
C LYS A 131 18.95 -13.85 0.14
N LYS A 132 18.16 -14.76 0.73
CA LYS A 132 18.63 -16.11 1.06
C LYS A 132 19.00 -16.89 -0.19
N GLN A 133 18.16 -16.88 -1.22
CA GLN A 133 18.46 -17.54 -2.50
C GLN A 133 19.70 -16.97 -3.17
N GLU A 134 19.85 -15.65 -3.21
CA GLU A 134 21.04 -14.97 -3.76
C GLU A 134 22.32 -15.41 -3.04
N SER A 135 22.31 -15.46 -1.71
CA SER A 135 23.46 -15.91 -0.92
C SER A 135 23.85 -17.36 -1.20
N VAL A 136 22.87 -18.24 -1.45
CA VAL A 136 23.10 -19.65 -1.79
C VAL A 136 23.73 -19.77 -3.18
N ILE A 137 23.20 -19.03 -4.15
CA ILE A 137 23.73 -19.00 -5.53
C ILE A 137 25.18 -18.49 -5.52
N GLN A 138 25.46 -17.40 -4.79
CA GLN A 138 26.81 -16.86 -4.65
C GLN A 138 27.77 -17.88 -4.01
N ALA A 139 27.34 -18.55 -2.93
CA ALA A 139 28.16 -19.58 -2.29
C ALA A 139 28.44 -20.78 -3.22
N GLN A 140 27.45 -21.19 -4.02
CA GLN A 140 27.63 -22.24 -5.03
C GLN A 140 28.62 -21.81 -6.12
N ALA A 141 28.48 -20.60 -6.66
CA ALA A 141 29.39 -20.06 -7.66
C ALA A 141 30.84 -19.99 -7.15
N VAL A 142 31.05 -19.52 -5.92
CA VAL A 142 32.39 -19.49 -5.29
C VAL A 142 32.98 -20.89 -5.14
N LYS A 143 32.15 -21.87 -4.74
CA LYS A 143 32.56 -23.27 -4.59
C LYS A 143 32.95 -23.90 -5.93
N GLU A 144 32.22 -23.59 -7.00
CA GLU A 144 32.53 -24.05 -8.36
C GLU A 144 33.83 -23.44 -8.89
N LEU A 145 34.02 -22.13 -8.74
CA LEU A 145 35.27 -21.44 -9.10
C LEU A 145 36.49 -21.98 -8.33
N SER A 146 36.30 -22.39 -7.08
CA SER A 146 37.37 -23.01 -6.28
C SER A 146 37.73 -24.41 -6.78
N ARG A 147 36.75 -25.16 -7.31
CA ARG A 147 36.97 -26.49 -7.90
C ARG A 147 37.73 -26.42 -9.22
N THR A 148 37.36 -25.51 -10.12
CA THR A 148 38.05 -25.33 -11.41
C THR A 148 39.51 -24.93 -11.20
N ARG A 149 39.78 -23.96 -10.32
CA ARG A 149 41.16 -23.53 -10.01
C ARG A 149 42.06 -24.65 -9.48
N ASN A 150 41.51 -25.57 -8.68
CA ASN A 150 42.28 -26.71 -8.16
C ASN A 150 42.53 -27.77 -9.24
N SER A 151 41.58 -27.97 -10.16
CA SER A 151 41.78 -28.84 -11.33
C SER A 151 42.91 -28.34 -12.22
N ASP A 152 42.95 -27.03 -12.52
CA ASP A 152 43.99 -26.43 -13.36
C ASP A 152 45.39 -26.56 -12.73
N LYS A 153 45.51 -26.36 -11.41
CA LYS A 153 46.78 -26.59 -10.70
C LYS A 153 47.24 -28.04 -10.76
N THR A 154 46.30 -28.99 -10.69
CA THR A 154 46.61 -30.42 -10.76
C THR A 154 47.11 -30.80 -12.15
N MET A 155 46.42 -30.35 -13.21
CA MET A 155 46.85 -30.53 -14.60
C MET A 155 48.25 -29.93 -14.87
N ALA A 156 48.50 -28.71 -14.40
CA ALA A 156 49.81 -28.06 -14.56
C ALA A 156 50.93 -28.84 -13.85
N SER A 157 50.67 -29.41 -12.66
CA SER A 157 51.67 -30.21 -11.94
C SER A 157 51.99 -31.56 -12.58
N VAL A 158 51.02 -32.14 -13.30
CA VAL A 158 51.21 -33.40 -14.05
C VAL A 158 52.02 -33.15 -15.32
N ALA A 159 51.78 -32.03 -16.04
CA ALA A 159 52.54 -31.67 -17.22
C ALA A 159 54.04 -31.47 -16.94
N VAL A 160 54.39 -30.84 -15.82
CA VAL A 160 55.79 -30.57 -15.44
C VAL A 160 56.58 -31.85 -15.10
N ARG A 161 55.92 -32.93 -14.67
CA ARG A 161 56.59 -34.19 -14.32
C ARG A 161 56.93 -35.08 -15.52
N ASN A 162 56.24 -34.94 -16.64
CA ASN A 162 56.51 -35.77 -17.81
C ASN A 162 57.71 -35.30 -18.64
N ASP A 163 58.11 -34.02 -18.55
CA ASP A 163 59.27 -33.50 -19.26
C ASP A 163 60.62 -33.81 -18.58
N THR A 164 60.65 -34.24 -17.32
CA THR A 164 61.91 -34.52 -16.61
C THR A 164 62.46 -35.94 -16.81
N SER A 165 61.78 -36.78 -17.59
CA SER A 165 62.14 -38.21 -17.77
C SER A 165 62.92 -38.52 -19.07
N ALA A 166 63.15 -37.54 -19.94
CA ALA A 166 63.73 -37.76 -21.28
C ALA A 166 65.25 -37.53 -21.39
N GLY A 167 65.98 -37.34 -20.28
CA GLY A 167 67.40 -36.98 -20.28
C GLY A 167 68.31 -38.01 -19.63
N ARG A 168 68.45 -39.22 -20.20
CA ARG A 168 69.55 -40.14 -19.87
C ARG A 168 69.92 -40.99 -21.08
N LEU A 169 70.44 -40.33 -22.13
CA LEU A 169 71.18 -41.01 -23.19
C LEU A 169 72.65 -41.09 -22.78
N SER A 170 73.15 -42.32 -22.78
CA SER A 170 74.50 -42.75 -22.43
C SER A 170 75.56 -42.15 -23.35
N GLU A 171 76.58 -41.53 -22.77
CA GLU A 171 77.85 -41.24 -23.44
C GLU A 171 78.62 -42.55 -23.67
N GLY A 172 78.82 -42.90 -24.95
CA GLY A 172 79.72 -43.97 -25.38
C GLY A 172 81.15 -43.46 -25.53
N ALA A 173 82.09 -44.22 -24.97
CA ALA A 173 83.53 -43.95 -24.95
C ALA A 173 84.20 -44.11 -26.34
N PRO A 174 85.33 -43.41 -26.60
CA PRO A 174 86.05 -43.48 -27.87
C PRO A 174 87.07 -44.64 -27.89
N GLN A 175 87.13 -45.36 -29.02
CA GLN A 175 88.30 -46.11 -29.49
C GLN A 175 88.46 -45.92 -30.99
#